data_AF-A0A537SGQ5-F1
#
_entry.id   AF-A0A537SGQ5-F1
#
_cell.length_a   1.000
_cell.length_b   1.000
_cell.length_c   1.000
_cell.angle_alpha   90.00
_cell.angle_beta   90.00
_cell.angle_gamma   90.00
#
_symmetry.space_group_name_H-M   'P 1'
#
loop_
_entity.id
_entity.type
_entity.pdbx_description
1 polymer ?
#
loop_
_entity_poly.entity_id
_entity_poly.type
_entity_poly.pdbx_seq_one_letter_code
_entity_poly.pdbx_strand_id
1 'polypeptide(L)'
;MLRMGLMLNAEQEKNWPTFEQAARDYAKLRRGRFDALRGGQASDDPVERLRQRATAMSDTGAALKKLADATDPLYKSLDENQKRRFAILNRLGGAERGGFRGREGMMHREWGPRRSDRGMMDMEHSGGERL
;
A
#
# COMPACT_ATOMS: atom_id res chain seq x y z
N MET A 1 -18.97 12.41 2.33
CA MET A 1 -18.58 13.03 3.62
C MET A 1 -17.36 13.96 3.55
N LEU A 2 -16.58 14.00 2.46
CA LEU A 2 -15.39 14.87 2.39
C LEU A 2 -15.71 16.37 2.15
N ARG A 3 -16.68 16.67 1.28
CA ARG A 3 -17.13 18.05 0.95
C ARG A 3 -17.57 18.83 2.20
N MET A 4 -18.33 18.19 3.08
CA MET A 4 -18.86 18.82 4.30
C MET A 4 -17.80 19.09 5.37
N GLY A 5 -16.71 18.30 5.41
CA GLY A 5 -15.64 18.49 6.40
C GLY A 5 -14.78 19.75 6.17
N LEU A 6 -14.79 20.28 4.94
CA LEU A 6 -14.03 21.47 4.58
C LEU A 6 -14.80 22.78 4.76
N MET A 7 -16.12 22.75 5.03
CA MET A 7 -16.97 23.94 5.11
C MET A 7 -16.72 24.91 3.95
N LEU A 8 -16.81 24.40 2.72
CA LEU A 8 -16.55 25.19 1.51
C LEU A 8 -17.66 26.23 1.30
N ASN A 9 -17.30 27.43 0.84
CA ASN A 9 -18.25 28.42 0.37
C ASN A 9 -18.66 28.14 -1.09
N ALA A 10 -19.72 28.81 -1.57
CA ALA A 10 -20.29 28.57 -2.91
C ALA A 10 -19.30 28.81 -4.07
N GLU A 11 -18.29 29.66 -3.89
CA GLU A 11 -17.26 29.90 -4.90
C GLU A 11 -16.24 28.75 -4.94
N GLN A 12 -15.79 28.30 -3.77
CA GLN A 12 -14.86 27.18 -3.63
C GLN A 12 -15.48 25.85 -4.11
N GLU A 13 -16.78 25.66 -3.89
CA GLU A 13 -17.50 24.45 -4.32
C GLU A 13 -17.46 24.22 -5.84
N LYS A 14 -17.24 25.25 -6.64
CA LYS A 14 -17.11 25.13 -8.10
C LYS A 14 -15.89 24.29 -8.51
N ASN A 15 -14.83 24.30 -7.69
CA ASN A 15 -13.61 23.53 -7.93
C ASN A 15 -13.70 22.08 -7.42
N TRP A 16 -14.75 21.77 -6.63
CA TRP A 16 -14.91 20.46 -6.00
C TRP A 16 -15.10 19.30 -6.98
N PRO A 17 -15.94 19.40 -8.04
CA PRO A 17 -16.16 18.27 -8.96
C PRO A 17 -14.87 17.80 -9.64
N THR A 18 -14.02 18.74 -10.07
CA THR A 18 -12.74 18.45 -10.72
C THR A 18 -11.79 17.73 -9.77
N PHE A 19 -11.67 18.21 -8.52
CA PHE A 19 -10.89 17.55 -7.48
C PHE A 19 -11.42 16.14 -7.16
N GLU A 20 -12.73 16.01 -6.94
CA GLU A 20 -13.35 14.75 -6.55
C GLU A 20 -13.17 13.68 -7.64
N GLN A 21 -13.33 14.06 -8.90
CA GLN A 21 -13.12 13.15 -10.03
C GLN A 21 -11.66 12.67 -10.07
N ALA A 22 -10.69 13.58 -9.99
CA ALA A 22 -9.26 13.23 -10.00
C ALA A 22 -8.88 12.34 -8.80
N ALA A 23 -9.45 12.60 -7.61
CA ALA A 23 -9.23 11.78 -6.43
C ALA A 23 -9.81 10.36 -6.60
N ARG A 24 -10.99 10.24 -7.20
CA ARG A 24 -11.62 8.93 -7.51
C ARG A 24 -10.80 8.15 -8.54
N ASP A 25 -10.29 8.81 -9.57
CA ASP A 25 -9.44 8.19 -10.59
C ASP A 25 -8.12 7.69 -10.00
N TYR A 26 -7.47 8.50 -9.14
CA TYR A 26 -6.29 8.08 -8.40
C TYR A 26 -6.57 6.89 -7.46
N ALA A 27 -7.69 6.92 -6.74
CA ALA A 27 -8.11 5.81 -5.88
C ALA A 27 -8.41 4.52 -6.67
N LYS A 28 -8.95 4.64 -7.89
CA LYS A 28 -9.16 3.50 -8.79
C LYS A 28 -7.84 2.90 -9.27
N LEU A 29 -6.88 3.74 -9.68
CA LEU A 29 -5.53 3.29 -10.05
C LEU A 29 -4.85 2.55 -8.89
N ARG A 30 -4.91 3.12 -7.68
CA ARG A 30 -4.34 2.48 -6.49
C ARG A 30 -4.97 1.12 -6.17
N ARG A 31 -6.29 0.98 -6.30
CA ARG A 31 -6.98 -0.30 -6.09
C ARG A 31 -6.58 -1.32 -7.15
N GLY A 32 -6.62 -0.97 -8.43
CA GLY A 32 -6.23 -1.88 -9.52
C GLY A 32 -4.80 -2.41 -9.37
N ARG A 33 -3.88 -1.61 -8.80
CA ARG A 33 -2.54 -2.09 -8.46
C ARG A 33 -2.50 -3.08 -7.31
N PHE A 34 -3.25 -2.79 -6.26
CA PHE A 34 -3.32 -3.69 -5.13
C PHE A 34 -3.88 -5.04 -5.55
N ASP A 35 -4.87 -5.04 -6.44
CA ASP A 35 -5.43 -6.26 -7.03
C ASP A 35 -4.42 -6.97 -7.95
N ALA A 36 -3.69 -6.24 -8.80
CA ALA A 36 -2.63 -6.81 -9.63
C ALA A 36 -1.49 -7.45 -8.80
N LEU A 37 -1.13 -6.83 -7.68
CA LEU A 37 -0.13 -7.37 -6.75
C LEU A 37 -0.63 -8.59 -5.96
N ARG A 38 -1.94 -8.70 -5.72
CA ARG A 38 -2.55 -9.86 -5.05
C ARG A 38 -2.80 -11.03 -5.99
N GLY A 39 -3.18 -10.76 -7.25
CA GLY A 39 -3.59 -11.76 -8.23
C GLY A 39 -2.52 -12.18 -9.22
N GLY A 40 -1.43 -11.42 -9.36
CA GLY A 40 -0.37 -11.72 -10.32
C GLY A 40 0.74 -12.58 -9.73
N GLN A 41 1.10 -13.68 -10.41
CA GLN A 41 2.45 -14.23 -10.27
C GLN A 41 3.43 -13.19 -10.83
N ALA A 42 4.33 -12.69 -9.99
CA ALA A 42 5.42 -11.85 -10.46
C ALA A 42 6.24 -12.63 -11.49
N SER A 43 6.68 -11.97 -12.56
CA SER A 43 7.59 -12.60 -13.53
C SER A 43 8.80 -13.19 -12.79
N ASP A 44 9.20 -14.42 -13.14
CA ASP A 44 10.42 -15.03 -12.59
C ASP A 44 11.68 -14.29 -13.05
N ASP A 45 11.61 -13.57 -14.18
CA ASP A 45 12.69 -12.72 -14.68
C ASP A 45 12.85 -11.43 -13.85
N PRO A 46 14.00 -11.22 -13.16
CA PRO A 46 14.26 -10.00 -12.39
C PRO A 46 14.27 -8.72 -13.22
N VAL A 47 14.70 -8.76 -14.48
CA VAL A 47 14.75 -7.57 -15.36
C VAL A 47 13.33 -7.14 -15.71
N GLU A 48 12.47 -8.11 -16.01
CA GLU A 48 11.07 -7.84 -16.32
C GLU A 48 10.32 -7.30 -15.10
N ARG A 49 10.60 -7.80 -13.89
CA ARG A 49 10.06 -7.21 -12.65
C ARG A 49 10.47 -5.75 -12.46
N LEU A 50 11.72 -5.41 -12.77
CA LEU A 50 12.19 -4.02 -12.69
C LEU A 50 11.46 -3.12 -13.69
N ARG A 51 11.26 -3.59 -14.94
CA ARG A 51 10.48 -2.85 -15.95
C ARG A 51 9.04 -2.62 -15.52
N GLN A 52 8.36 -3.66 -15.05
CA GLN A 52 6.99 -3.56 -14.54
C GLN A 52 6.87 -2.57 -13.39
N ARG A 53 7.83 -2.60 -12.46
CA ARG A 53 7.90 -1.62 -11.36
C ARG A 53 8.13 -0.20 -11.87
N ALA A 54 9.01 0.00 -12.85
CA ALA A 54 9.27 1.32 -13.42
C ALA A 54 8.03 1.90 -14.10
N THR A 55 7.33 1.10 -14.93
CA THR A 55 6.05 1.50 -15.54
C THR A 55 5.03 1.87 -14.47
N ALA A 56 4.91 1.07 -13.42
CA ALA A 56 4.05 1.40 -12.29
C ALA A 56 4.47 2.72 -11.62
N MET A 57 5.76 2.99 -11.40
CA MET A 57 6.16 4.28 -10.81
C MET A 57 5.77 5.46 -11.71
N SER A 58 5.97 5.34 -13.02
CA SER A 58 5.60 6.37 -14.01
C SER A 58 4.11 6.66 -14.03
N ASP A 59 3.27 5.62 -14.07
CA ASP A 59 1.81 5.76 -14.07
C ASP A 59 1.29 6.41 -12.78
N THR A 60 1.91 6.11 -11.63
CA THR A 60 1.57 6.79 -10.36
C THR A 60 1.99 8.25 -10.40
N GLY A 61 3.18 8.57 -10.91
CA GLY A 61 3.62 9.95 -11.07
C GLY A 61 2.66 10.77 -11.93
N ALA A 62 2.23 10.21 -13.07
CA ALA A 62 1.27 10.85 -13.96
C ALA A 62 -0.09 11.09 -13.28
N ALA A 63 -0.60 10.10 -12.54
CA ALA A 63 -1.86 10.24 -11.81
C ALA A 63 -1.78 11.25 -10.66
N LEU A 64 -0.66 11.27 -9.92
CA LEU A 64 -0.41 12.26 -8.87
C LEU A 64 -0.34 13.68 -9.44
N LYS A 65 0.29 13.86 -10.61
CA LYS A 65 0.32 15.15 -11.30
C LYS A 65 -1.09 15.62 -11.64
N LYS A 66 -1.91 14.77 -12.27
CA LYS A 66 -3.31 15.11 -12.58
C LYS A 66 -4.13 15.48 -11.34
N LEU A 67 -3.93 14.75 -10.24
CA LEU A 67 -4.58 15.09 -8.96
C LEU A 67 -4.11 16.45 -8.43
N ALA A 68 -2.80 16.74 -8.48
CA ALA A 68 -2.28 18.03 -8.06
C ALA A 68 -2.84 19.17 -8.91
N ASP A 69 -2.83 19.06 -10.23
CA ASP A 69 -3.36 20.06 -11.17
C ASP A 69 -4.86 20.31 -10.92
N ALA A 70 -5.63 19.26 -10.63
CA ALA A 70 -7.05 19.36 -10.28
C ALA A 70 -7.31 19.94 -8.87
N THR A 71 -6.36 19.75 -7.94
CA THR A 71 -6.46 20.24 -6.56
C THR A 71 -6.02 21.69 -6.42
N ASP A 72 -5.09 22.15 -7.26
CA ASP A 72 -4.47 23.48 -7.19
C ASP A 72 -5.49 24.64 -7.08
N PRO A 73 -6.52 24.75 -7.93
CA PRO A 73 -7.49 25.86 -7.82
C PRO A 73 -8.33 25.76 -6.54
N LEU A 74 -8.69 24.54 -6.10
CA LEU A 74 -9.39 24.34 -4.84
C LEU A 74 -8.51 24.78 -3.67
N TYR A 75 -7.27 24.30 -3.59
CA TYR A 75 -6.35 24.59 -2.49
C TYR A 75 -6.00 26.08 -2.37
N LYS A 76 -5.79 26.76 -3.51
CA LYS A 76 -5.54 28.21 -3.56
C LYS A 76 -6.73 29.04 -3.08
N SER A 77 -7.95 28.53 -3.25
CA SER A 77 -9.17 29.18 -2.79
C SER A 77 -9.47 28.98 -1.29
N LEU A 78 -8.81 28.03 -0.62
CA LEU A 78 -9.04 27.72 0.79
C LEU A 78 -8.40 28.75 1.72
N ASP A 79 -9.08 29.04 2.83
CA ASP A 79 -8.48 29.77 3.96
C ASP A 79 -7.55 28.86 4.79
N GLU A 80 -6.81 29.45 5.74
CA GLU A 80 -5.84 28.73 6.56
C GLU A 80 -6.46 27.62 7.44
N ASN A 81 -7.70 27.81 7.91
CA ASN A 81 -8.38 26.78 8.70
C ASN A 81 -8.84 25.63 7.80
N GLN A 82 -9.34 25.94 6.61
CA GLN A 82 -9.73 24.96 5.60
C GLN A 82 -8.52 24.18 5.08
N LYS A 83 -7.37 24.82 4.83
CA LYS A 83 -6.12 24.15 4.46
C LYS A 83 -5.64 23.16 5.53
N ARG A 84 -5.72 23.54 6.82
CA ARG A 84 -5.40 22.62 7.93
C ARG A 84 -6.30 21.38 7.93
N ARG A 85 -7.61 21.57 7.75
CA ARG A 85 -8.58 20.46 7.63
C ARG A 85 -8.31 19.60 6.40
N PHE A 86 -7.98 20.23 5.26
CA PHE A 86 -7.60 19.55 4.03
C PHE A 86 -6.37 18.66 4.22
N ALA A 87 -5.33 19.14 4.89
CA ALA A 87 -4.12 18.36 5.17
C ALA A 87 -4.42 17.13 6.05
N ILE A 88 -5.28 17.28 7.07
CA ILE A 88 -5.71 16.16 7.91
C ILE A 88 -6.50 15.13 7.09
N LEU A 89 -7.42 15.58 6.23
CA LEU A 89 -8.18 14.69 5.33
C LEU A 89 -7.28 13.95 4.34
N ASN A 90 -6.26 14.59 3.78
CA ASN A 90 -5.33 13.94 2.87
C ASN A 90 -4.46 12.89 3.58
N ARG A 91 -4.06 13.13 4.84
CA ARG A 91 -3.36 12.14 5.68
C ARG A 91 -4.25 10.95 6.02
N LEU A 92 -5.51 11.20 6.40
CA LEU A 92 -6.52 10.17 6.68
C LEU A 92 -6.92 9.39 5.42
N GLY A 93 -6.94 10.04 4.26
CA GLY A 93 -7.43 9.49 3.00
C GLY A 93 -6.37 8.83 2.11
N GLY A 94 -5.07 9.09 2.31
CA GLY A 94 -4.11 8.79 1.25
C GLY A 94 -2.68 8.40 1.61
N ALA A 95 -2.09 8.79 2.75
CA ALA A 95 -0.62 8.86 2.79
C ALA A 95 0.14 8.22 3.96
N GLU A 96 -0.47 7.72 5.05
CA GLU A 96 0.34 7.27 6.22
C GLU A 96 0.00 5.89 6.83
N ARG A 97 -0.55 4.94 6.05
CA ARG A 97 -0.64 3.53 6.52
C ARG A 97 -0.45 2.46 5.44
N GLY A 98 0.54 2.59 4.56
CA GLY A 98 0.67 1.56 3.50
C GLY A 98 1.93 1.44 2.69
N GLY A 99 3.03 2.09 3.03
CA GLY A 99 4.30 1.92 2.30
C GLY A 99 5.48 2.16 3.23
N PHE A 100 6.48 1.29 3.19
CA PHE A 100 7.77 1.38 3.90
C PHE A 100 7.91 0.83 5.33
N ARG A 101 6.94 0.09 5.89
CA ARG A 101 7.17 -0.66 7.16
C ARG A 101 6.66 -2.12 7.22
N GLY A 102 6.39 -2.76 6.09
CA GLY A 102 5.69 -4.06 6.10
C GLY A 102 6.25 -5.18 5.23
N ARG A 103 7.39 -5.01 4.55
CA ARG A 103 7.94 -6.06 3.65
C ARG A 103 9.45 -6.24 3.75
N GLU A 104 10.00 -6.05 4.93
CA GLU A 104 11.41 -6.37 5.20
C GLU A 104 11.61 -7.12 6.52
N GLY A 105 10.54 -7.37 7.28
CA GLY A 105 10.57 -8.20 8.49
C GLY A 105 10.11 -9.64 8.30
N MET A 106 9.56 -10.01 7.13
CA MET A 106 9.03 -11.36 6.87
C MET A 106 9.90 -12.21 5.93
N MET A 107 11.05 -11.70 5.50
CA MET A 107 12.02 -12.46 4.69
C MET A 107 13.32 -12.80 5.45
N HIS A 108 13.45 -12.42 6.73
CA HIS A 108 14.49 -12.92 7.63
C HIS A 108 13.98 -14.08 8.51
N ARG A 109 13.29 -15.05 7.90
CA ARG A 109 13.19 -16.40 8.48
C ARG A 109 13.73 -17.41 7.46
N GLU A 110 14.90 -17.06 6.95
CA GLU A 110 15.78 -17.96 6.22
C GLU A 110 16.52 -18.83 7.25
N TRP A 111 16.41 -20.16 7.11
CA TRP A 111 17.42 -21.15 7.50
C TRP A 111 17.84 -21.29 8.98
N GLY A 112 17.25 -22.28 9.66
CA GLY A 112 17.82 -22.91 10.86
C GLY A 112 17.68 -24.44 10.74
N PRO A 113 18.66 -25.24 11.21
CA PRO A 113 18.70 -26.67 10.95
C PRO A 113 17.50 -27.38 11.57
N ARG A 114 16.91 -28.31 10.80
CA ARG A 114 15.87 -29.23 11.26
C ARG A 114 16.33 -29.90 12.55
N ARG A 115 15.71 -29.56 13.70
CA ARG A 115 15.77 -30.41 14.89
C ARG A 115 15.03 -31.70 14.57
N SER A 116 15.81 -32.70 14.18
CA SER A 116 15.50 -34.09 14.44
C SER A 116 15.41 -34.25 15.96
N ASP A 117 14.20 -34.28 16.50
CA ASP A 117 13.98 -34.86 17.82
C ASP A 117 12.60 -35.52 17.84
N ARG A 118 12.50 -36.58 17.05
CA ARG A 118 11.48 -37.61 17.21
C ARG A 118 11.89 -38.39 18.46
N GLY A 119 11.46 -37.90 19.62
CA GLY A 119 11.51 -38.64 20.87
C GLY A 119 10.64 -39.90 20.75
N MET A 120 11.27 -41.01 20.37
CA MET A 120 10.77 -42.37 20.51
C MET A 120 11.98 -43.30 20.66
N MET A 121 12.54 -43.34 21.87
CA MET A 121 13.28 -44.47 22.38
C MET A 121 13.06 -44.54 23.88
N ASP A 122 11.91 -45.08 24.29
CA ASP A 122 11.89 -45.87 25.52
C ASP A 122 11.96 -47.33 25.09
N MET A 123 13.09 -47.93 25.47
CA MET A 123 13.38 -49.35 25.44
C MET A 123 12.35 -50.09 26.28
N GLU A 124 11.83 -51.20 25.76
CA GLU A 124 11.63 -52.43 26.54
C GLU A 124 11.12 -53.57 25.63
N HIS A 125 12.04 -54.31 25.00
CA HIS A 125 11.88 -55.77 24.89
C HIS A 125 13.17 -56.48 24.41
N SER A 126 13.59 -57.44 25.23
CA SER A 126 14.17 -58.75 24.88
C SER A 126 15.62 -58.86 24.37
N GLY A 127 16.47 -59.49 25.20
CA GLY A 127 17.03 -60.80 24.85
C GLY A 127 18.54 -60.92 24.57
N GLY A 128 19.22 -61.80 25.33
CA GLY A 128 20.47 -62.49 24.95
C GLY A 128 21.72 -62.08 25.76
N GLU A 129 21.97 -62.69 26.93
CA GLU A 129 22.90 -63.82 27.17
C GLU A 129 24.41 -63.52 27.02
N ARG A 130 25.16 -63.78 28.11
CA ARG A 130 26.28 -64.76 28.24
C ARG A 130 27.31 -64.26 29.25
N LEU A 131 27.49 -65.01 30.34
CA LEU A 131 28.76 -65.58 30.81
C LEU A 131 28.43 -66.78 31.72
#